data_AF-A0A9E0PX50-F1
#
_entry.id   AF-A0A9E0PX50-F1
#
_cell.length_a   1.000
_cell.length_b   1.000
_cell.length_c   1.000
_cell.angle_alpha   90.00
_cell.angle_beta   90.00
_cell.angle_gamma   90.00
#
_symmetry.space_group_name_H-M   'P 1'
#
loop_
_entity.id
_entity.type
_entity.pdbx_description
1 polymer ?
#
loop_
_entity_poly.entity_id
_entity_poly.type
_entity_poly.pdbx_seq_one_letter_code
_entity_poly.pdbx_strand_id
1 'polypeptide(L)'
;MVKALPIPEQRLPEQRQVRFPDNRSLGELYVVDSVGKSEFWGEATGLVDVPSGKDLALYYSFDPTFGLSPLIEVSPDALSSISFLGSDINDEELASIGRLVGLKEIDISCTAIGDRGLAYLAPLERLTKLNLSSTKVTDQGLVVLAQLQYLEELVLDDTHIGDSGLSHIAQLPRLKTLSLSFTRVTNKGLPKLKEVGQLERLRLNCTRIGDDGLIHVARMKGLKELWVRSTDVTYPGLVELTKWLSDCEIIR
;
A
#
# COMPACT_ATOMS: atom_id res chain seq x y z
N MET A 1 -0.31 11.86 21.88
CA MET A 1 0.34 12.03 20.56
C MET A 1 1.67 11.31 20.59
N VAL A 2 1.76 10.14 19.93
CA VAL A 2 3.05 9.50 19.68
C VAL A 2 3.73 10.32 18.58
N LYS A 3 4.91 10.88 18.84
CA LYS A 3 5.66 11.59 17.79
C LYS A 3 6.05 10.58 16.72
N ALA A 4 5.73 10.86 15.46
CA ALA A 4 6.10 10.00 14.35
C ALA A 4 7.63 9.91 14.26
N LEU A 5 8.18 8.70 14.24
CA LEU A 5 9.62 8.46 14.07
C LEU A 5 10.08 9.00 12.71
N PRO A 6 11.26 9.63 12.59
CA PRO A 6 11.78 10.13 11.32
C PRO A 6 12.01 8.99 10.32
N ILE A 7 11.67 9.19 9.04
CA ILE A 7 11.89 8.18 7.99
C ILE A 7 13.39 7.85 7.98
N PRO A 8 13.80 6.57 8.09
CA PRO A 8 15.21 6.21 8.04
C PRO A 8 15.79 6.57 6.68
N GLU A 9 16.57 7.65 6.62
CA GLU A 9 17.36 8.00 5.43
C GLU A 9 18.41 6.92 5.22
N GLN A 10 18.30 6.17 4.12
CA GLN A 10 19.45 5.42 3.60
C GLN A 10 20.16 6.32 2.61
N ARG A 11 21.43 6.60 2.88
CA ARG A 11 22.35 6.97 1.81
C ARG A 11 22.55 5.75 0.93
N LEU A 12 21.95 5.79 -0.26
CA LEU A 12 22.28 4.82 -1.30
C LEU A 12 23.76 5.03 -1.69
N PRO A 13 24.53 3.96 -1.90
CA PRO A 13 25.90 4.06 -2.39
C PRO A 13 25.97 4.85 -3.70
N GLU A 14 27.11 5.51 -3.97
CA GLU A 14 27.32 6.29 -5.21
C GLU A 14 27.12 5.47 -6.47
N GLN A 15 27.35 4.16 -6.41
CA GLN A 15 26.97 3.19 -7.42
C GLN A 15 26.89 1.82 -6.73
N ARG A 16 25.85 1.02 -7.02
CA ARG A 16 25.72 -0.32 -6.44
C ARG A 16 25.34 -1.33 -7.49
N GLN A 17 25.89 -2.53 -7.35
CA GLN A 17 25.54 -3.68 -8.17
C GLN A 17 24.55 -4.56 -7.40
N VAL A 18 23.50 -4.98 -8.07
CA VAL A 18 22.55 -5.96 -7.56
C VAL A 18 22.72 -7.25 -8.35
N ARG A 19 22.85 -8.36 -7.64
CA ARG A 19 22.91 -9.69 -8.23
C ARG A 19 21.49 -10.28 -8.27
N PHE A 20 21.11 -10.73 -9.45
CA PHE A 20 19.94 -11.54 -9.74
C PHE A 20 20.41 -12.91 -10.26
N PRO A 21 19.53 -13.91 -10.37
CA PRO A 21 19.89 -15.21 -10.93
C PRO A 21 20.47 -15.08 -12.35
N ASP A 22 21.55 -15.81 -12.65
CA ASP A 22 22.24 -15.73 -13.95
C ASP A 22 21.51 -16.48 -15.07
N ASN A 23 20.69 -17.48 -14.71
CA ASN A 23 20.07 -18.42 -15.66
C ASN A 23 18.62 -18.06 -16.03
N ARG A 24 18.06 -16.99 -15.44
CA ARG A 24 16.68 -16.57 -15.66
C ARG A 24 16.48 -15.10 -15.29
N SER A 25 15.58 -14.42 -15.97
CA SER A 25 15.07 -13.14 -15.49
C SER A 25 14.01 -13.35 -14.40
N LEU A 26 13.98 -12.46 -13.42
CA LEU A 26 12.87 -12.32 -12.46
C LEU A 26 11.80 -11.33 -12.94
N GLY A 27 11.98 -10.72 -14.12
CA GLY A 27 11.08 -9.73 -14.69
C GLY A 27 11.80 -8.42 -14.99
N GLU A 28 11.04 -7.35 -15.11
CA GLU A 28 11.55 -6.05 -15.57
C GLU A 28 12.04 -5.19 -14.40
N LEU A 29 13.19 -4.56 -14.58
CA LEU A 29 13.75 -3.58 -13.66
C LEU A 29 13.49 -2.17 -14.14
N TYR A 30 13.18 -1.31 -13.18
CA TYR A 30 13.02 0.12 -13.39
C TYR A 30 13.86 0.87 -12.36
N VAL A 31 14.48 1.97 -12.80
CA VAL A 31 15.15 2.91 -11.90
C VAL A 31 14.19 4.04 -11.57
N VAL A 32 14.07 4.35 -10.28
CA VAL A 32 13.18 5.38 -9.75
C VAL A 32 14.02 6.51 -9.20
N ASP A 33 13.71 7.74 -9.61
CA ASP A 33 14.41 8.92 -9.12
C ASP A 33 13.79 9.50 -7.84
N SER A 34 14.42 10.53 -7.27
CA SER A 34 13.98 11.17 -6.02
C SER A 34 12.61 11.83 -6.11
N VAL A 35 12.08 12.05 -7.31
CA VAL A 35 10.73 12.61 -7.52
C VAL A 35 9.70 11.54 -7.90
N GLY A 36 10.09 10.26 -7.89
CA GLY A 36 9.23 9.12 -8.17
C GLY A 36 9.07 8.79 -9.66
N LYS A 37 9.86 9.40 -10.56
CA LYS A 37 9.82 9.05 -11.98
C LYS A 37 10.56 7.74 -12.21
N SER A 38 9.86 6.78 -12.81
CA SER A 38 10.39 5.47 -13.20
C SER A 38 10.84 5.44 -14.66
N GLU A 39 11.97 4.79 -14.92
CA GLU A 39 12.47 4.52 -16.28
C GLU A 39 12.86 3.05 -16.38
N PHE A 40 12.51 2.40 -17.49
CA PHE A 40 12.89 1.02 -17.76
C PHE A 40 14.42 0.91 -17.79
N TRP A 41 14.96 -0.07 -17.05
CA TRP A 41 16.39 -0.25 -16.86
C TRP A 41 16.93 -1.52 -17.49
N GLY A 42 16.14 -2.58 -17.54
CA GLY A 42 16.52 -3.87 -18.12
C GLY A 42 15.84 -5.05 -17.47
N GLU A 43 16.36 -6.25 -17.73
CA GLU A 43 15.87 -7.49 -17.12
C GLU A 43 16.53 -7.75 -15.77
N ALA A 44 15.80 -8.37 -14.84
CA ALA A 44 16.28 -8.80 -13.54
C ALA A 44 17.05 -10.12 -13.63
N THR A 45 18.19 -10.10 -14.31
CA THR A 45 19.07 -11.26 -14.53
C THR A 45 20.54 -10.86 -14.38
N GLY A 46 21.34 -11.77 -13.82
CA GLY A 46 22.77 -11.57 -13.61
C GLY A 46 23.13 -10.33 -12.77
N LEU A 47 24.23 -9.67 -13.12
CA LEU A 47 24.72 -8.50 -12.40
C LEU A 47 24.18 -7.21 -13.04
N VAL A 48 23.45 -6.41 -12.26
CA VAL A 48 22.83 -5.16 -12.71
C VAL A 48 23.44 -3.98 -11.97
N ASP A 49 23.98 -3.01 -12.72
CA ASP A 49 24.45 -1.74 -12.19
C ASP A 49 23.28 -0.79 -11.94
N VAL A 50 23.12 -0.31 -10.70
CA VAL A 50 22.10 0.69 -10.34
C VAL A 50 22.76 2.07 -10.31
N PRO A 51 22.23 3.07 -11.04
CA PRO A 51 22.79 4.41 -11.06
C PRO A 51 22.75 5.11 -9.70
N SER A 52 23.68 6.03 -9.49
CA SER A 52 23.76 6.85 -8.29
C SER A 52 22.45 7.55 -7.95
N GLY A 53 22.02 7.46 -6.69
CA GLY A 53 20.83 8.13 -6.20
C GLY A 53 19.52 7.61 -6.80
N LYS A 54 19.54 6.48 -7.50
CA LYS A 54 18.33 5.81 -8.00
C LYS A 54 17.95 4.63 -7.12
N ASP A 55 16.65 4.53 -6.89
CA ASP A 55 15.99 3.38 -6.30
C ASP A 55 15.75 2.32 -7.40
N LEU A 56 15.72 1.03 -7.04
CA LEU A 56 15.52 -0.07 -7.98
C LEU A 56 14.16 -0.74 -7.71
N ALA A 57 13.30 -0.74 -8.72
CA ALA A 57 11.98 -1.37 -8.70
C ALA A 57 11.97 -2.63 -9.56
N LEU A 58 11.28 -3.67 -9.10
CA LEU A 58 11.12 -4.94 -9.81
C LEU A 58 9.63 -5.20 -10.13
N TYR A 59 9.31 -5.33 -11.42
CA TYR A 59 8.04 -5.87 -11.88
C TYR A 59 8.24 -7.36 -12.10
N TYR A 60 7.79 -8.16 -11.14
CA TYR A 60 8.11 -9.58 -11.08
C TYR A 60 7.34 -10.35 -12.15
N SER A 61 8.07 -11.13 -12.95
CA SER A 61 7.48 -12.07 -13.90
C SER A 61 7.30 -13.42 -13.21
N PHE A 62 6.08 -13.70 -12.77
CA PHE A 62 5.77 -14.94 -12.05
C PHE A 62 5.97 -16.19 -12.93
N ASP A 63 6.65 -17.17 -12.35
CA ASP A 63 6.85 -18.50 -12.93
C ASP A 63 6.34 -19.53 -11.93
N PRO A 64 5.28 -20.30 -12.25
CA PRO A 64 4.67 -21.24 -11.33
C PRO A 64 5.62 -22.38 -10.91
N THR A 65 6.70 -22.61 -11.66
CA THR A 65 7.69 -23.66 -11.34
C THR A 65 8.58 -23.25 -10.17
N PHE A 66 8.88 -21.97 -10.04
CA PHE A 66 9.84 -21.46 -9.05
C PHE A 66 9.20 -20.50 -8.04
N GLY A 67 7.97 -20.04 -8.30
CA GLY A 67 7.25 -19.08 -7.47
C GLY A 67 8.12 -17.86 -7.18
N LEU A 68 8.25 -17.55 -5.89
CA LEU A 68 9.10 -16.46 -5.38
C LEU A 68 10.45 -16.94 -4.79
N SER A 69 10.77 -18.23 -4.90
CA SER A 69 12.03 -18.77 -4.36
C SER A 69 13.31 -18.10 -4.90
N PRO A 70 13.39 -17.65 -6.18
CA PRO A 70 14.61 -16.99 -6.68
C PRO A 70 14.93 -15.64 -6.01
N LEU A 71 13.96 -15.00 -5.35
CA LEU A 71 14.21 -13.75 -4.59
C LEU A 71 15.17 -13.94 -3.41
N ILE A 72 15.48 -15.18 -3.04
CA ILE A 72 16.50 -15.46 -2.01
C ILE A 72 17.91 -15.04 -2.44
N GLU A 73 18.18 -14.97 -3.75
CA GLU A 73 19.46 -14.56 -4.32
C GLU A 73 19.65 -13.04 -4.33
N VAL A 74 18.55 -12.29 -4.22
CA VAL A 74 18.55 -10.81 -4.20
C VAL A 74 18.93 -10.32 -2.81
N SER A 75 19.75 -9.26 -2.70
CA SER A 75 20.13 -8.74 -1.38
C SER A 75 18.92 -8.11 -0.65
N PRO A 76 18.84 -8.22 0.69
CA PRO A 76 17.72 -7.68 1.49
C PRO A 76 17.38 -6.21 1.26
N ASP A 77 18.38 -5.40 0.93
CA ASP A 77 18.30 -3.96 0.70
C ASP A 77 18.32 -3.58 -0.80
N ALA A 78 18.26 -4.57 -1.69
CA ALA A 78 18.45 -4.36 -3.12
C ALA A 78 17.32 -3.57 -3.77
N LEU A 79 16.08 -3.79 -3.34
CA LEU A 79 14.88 -3.32 -4.02
C LEU A 79 14.16 -2.31 -3.13
N SER A 80 13.68 -1.23 -3.74
CA SER A 80 12.81 -0.24 -3.10
C SER A 80 11.33 -0.50 -3.39
N SER A 81 11.03 -1.14 -4.52
CA SER A 81 9.66 -1.43 -4.94
C SER A 81 9.59 -2.80 -5.60
N ILE A 82 8.49 -3.52 -5.35
CA ILE A 82 8.20 -4.77 -6.04
C ILE A 82 6.71 -4.86 -6.37
N SER A 83 6.40 -5.30 -7.59
CA SER A 83 5.03 -5.53 -8.05
C SER A 83 4.87 -6.95 -8.58
N PHE A 84 3.76 -7.58 -8.22
CA PHE A 84 3.36 -8.91 -8.69
C PHE A 84 2.03 -8.87 -9.44
N LEU A 85 1.64 -7.72 -9.99
CA LEU A 85 0.32 -7.50 -10.56
C LEU A 85 -0.09 -8.66 -11.51
N GLY A 86 -1.16 -9.36 -11.15
CA GLY A 86 -1.71 -10.48 -11.94
C GLY A 86 -0.95 -11.81 -11.82
N SER A 87 -0.05 -11.94 -10.84
CA SER A 87 0.61 -13.19 -10.50
C SER A 87 -0.25 -14.05 -9.58
N ASP A 88 -0.28 -15.36 -9.78
CA ASP A 88 -0.99 -16.29 -8.90
C ASP A 88 -0.15 -16.63 -7.65
N ILE A 89 0.25 -15.59 -6.91
CA ILE A 89 1.00 -15.75 -5.66
C ILE A 89 0.08 -15.97 -4.46
N ASN A 90 0.51 -16.82 -3.53
CA ASN A 90 -0.21 -17.16 -2.31
C ASN A 90 0.58 -16.80 -1.02
N ASP A 91 -0.01 -17.11 0.14
CA ASP A 91 0.56 -16.78 1.45
C ASP A 91 1.94 -17.37 1.71
N GLU A 92 2.22 -18.59 1.24
CA GLU A 92 3.49 -19.29 1.49
C GLU A 92 4.63 -18.63 0.72
N GLU A 93 4.36 -18.17 -0.50
CA GLU A 93 5.34 -17.53 -1.37
C GLU A 93 5.76 -16.15 -0.83
N LEU A 94 4.88 -15.47 -0.09
CA LEU A 94 5.16 -14.16 0.50
C LEU A 94 6.29 -14.18 1.54
N ALA A 95 6.61 -15.36 2.10
CA ALA A 95 7.74 -15.53 3.01
C ALA A 95 9.08 -15.06 2.39
N SER A 96 9.25 -15.26 1.07
CA SER A 96 10.45 -14.81 0.34
C SER A 96 10.57 -13.29 0.25
N ILE A 97 9.47 -12.55 0.45
CA ILE A 97 9.44 -11.08 0.42
C ILE A 97 9.85 -10.49 1.77
N GLY A 98 9.50 -11.15 2.88
CA GLY A 98 9.76 -10.64 4.23
C GLY A 98 11.24 -10.38 4.56
N ARG A 99 12.17 -10.92 3.77
CA ARG A 99 13.61 -10.63 3.87
C ARG A 99 14.07 -9.37 3.15
N LEU A 100 13.27 -8.82 2.24
CA LEU A 100 13.61 -7.66 1.41
C LEU A 100 13.33 -6.35 2.18
N VAL A 101 14.02 -6.17 3.30
CA VAL A 101 13.84 -5.05 4.25
C VAL A 101 14.13 -3.65 3.67
N GLY A 102 14.67 -3.58 2.45
CA GLY A 102 14.82 -2.34 1.67
C GLY A 102 13.51 -1.82 1.07
N LEU A 103 12.46 -2.64 0.99
CA LEU A 103 11.21 -2.30 0.31
C LEU A 103 10.49 -1.12 0.98
N LYS A 104 10.12 -0.15 0.13
CA LYS A 104 9.30 1.02 0.44
C LYS A 104 7.91 0.91 -0.19
N GLU A 105 7.78 0.16 -1.27
CA GLU A 105 6.53 0.01 -2.01
C GLU A 105 6.30 -1.47 -2.37
N ILE A 106 5.10 -1.97 -2.11
CA ILE A 106 4.70 -3.32 -2.49
C ILE A 106 3.33 -3.25 -3.18
N ASP A 107 3.26 -3.82 -4.37
CA ASP A 107 2.00 -4.12 -5.04
C ASP A 107 1.82 -5.63 -5.18
N ILE A 108 0.89 -6.16 -4.39
CA ILE A 108 0.47 -7.57 -4.43
C ILE A 108 -1.03 -7.66 -4.72
N SER A 109 -1.57 -6.66 -5.42
CA SER A 109 -2.97 -6.65 -5.83
C SER A 109 -3.28 -7.75 -6.85
N CYS A 110 -4.54 -8.19 -6.85
CA CYS A 110 -5.03 -9.27 -7.72
C CYS A 110 -4.31 -10.61 -7.51
N THR A 111 -4.00 -10.95 -6.25
CA THR A 111 -3.32 -12.20 -5.86
C THR A 111 -4.18 -13.01 -4.88
N ALA A 112 -3.78 -14.26 -4.60
CA ALA A 112 -4.49 -15.14 -3.69
C ALA A 112 -4.15 -14.94 -2.20
N ILE A 113 -3.39 -13.90 -1.87
CA ILE A 113 -2.90 -13.60 -0.52
C ILE A 113 -4.06 -13.32 0.44
N GLY A 114 -3.98 -13.88 1.64
CA GLY A 114 -4.87 -13.64 2.77
C GLY A 114 -4.11 -13.24 4.03
N ASP A 115 -4.77 -13.40 5.17
CA ASP A 115 -4.30 -12.87 6.46
C ASP A 115 -2.97 -13.49 6.92
N ARG A 116 -2.69 -14.75 6.54
CA ARG A 116 -1.43 -15.41 6.92
C ARG A 116 -0.24 -14.83 6.15
N GLY A 117 -0.43 -14.53 4.86
CA GLY A 117 0.60 -13.93 4.03
C GLY A 117 1.04 -12.58 4.58
N LEU A 118 0.09 -11.74 5.03
CA LEU A 118 0.40 -10.42 5.59
C LEU A 118 1.37 -10.46 6.78
N ALA A 119 1.41 -11.57 7.55
CA ALA A 119 2.35 -11.71 8.66
C ALA A 119 3.82 -11.60 8.20
N TYR A 120 4.13 -11.98 6.97
CA TYR A 120 5.48 -11.88 6.39
C TYR A 120 5.88 -10.44 6.04
N LEU A 121 4.96 -9.48 6.05
CA LEU A 121 5.26 -8.07 5.84
C LEU A 121 5.76 -7.36 7.11
N ALA A 122 5.61 -7.98 8.29
CA ALA A 122 6.01 -7.38 9.58
C ALA A 122 7.45 -6.84 9.62
N PRO A 123 8.47 -7.52 9.05
CA PRO A 123 9.84 -7.02 9.07
C PRO A 123 10.09 -5.82 8.14
N LEU A 124 9.15 -5.49 7.26
CA LEU A 124 9.29 -4.47 6.22
C LEU A 124 8.94 -3.09 6.78
N GLU A 125 9.59 -2.70 7.87
CA GLU A 125 9.27 -1.49 8.64
C GLU A 125 9.38 -0.19 7.83
N ARG A 126 10.05 -0.23 6.67
CA ARG A 126 10.27 0.93 5.80
C ARG A 126 9.19 1.11 4.74
N LEU A 127 8.17 0.25 4.76
CA LEU A 127 7.08 0.30 3.81
C LEU A 127 6.29 1.61 3.94
N THR A 128 6.15 2.30 2.82
CA THR A 128 5.44 3.58 2.67
C THR A 128 4.19 3.45 1.81
N LYS A 129 4.18 2.51 0.85
CA LYS A 129 3.02 2.22 0.00
C LYS A 129 2.74 0.73 -0.04
N LEU A 130 1.48 0.35 0.17
CA LEU A 130 1.03 -1.03 0.11
C LEU A 130 -0.29 -1.12 -0.65
N ASN A 131 -0.28 -1.86 -1.75
CA ASN A 131 -1.47 -2.19 -2.52
C ASN A 131 -1.86 -3.66 -2.31
N LEU A 132 -3.04 -3.85 -1.71
CA LEU A 132 -3.67 -5.13 -1.38
C LEU A 132 -5.00 -5.30 -2.14
N SER A 133 -5.25 -4.50 -3.18
CA SER A 133 -6.52 -4.54 -3.90
C SER A 133 -6.83 -5.95 -4.42
N SER A 134 -8.09 -6.36 -4.35
CA SER A 134 -8.56 -7.66 -4.87
C SER A 134 -7.79 -8.87 -4.32
N THR A 135 -7.39 -8.81 -3.04
CA THR A 135 -6.82 -9.94 -2.29
C THR A 135 -7.85 -10.55 -1.33
N LYS A 136 -7.51 -11.67 -0.69
CA LYS A 136 -8.38 -12.38 0.28
C LYS A 136 -8.23 -11.87 1.72
N VAL A 137 -7.56 -10.73 1.92
CA VAL A 137 -7.32 -10.16 3.25
C VAL A 137 -8.62 -9.72 3.93
N THR A 138 -8.68 -9.93 5.24
CA THR A 138 -9.79 -9.59 6.12
C THR A 138 -9.34 -8.65 7.25
N ASP A 139 -10.29 -8.22 8.07
CA ASP A 139 -10.01 -7.38 9.24
C ASP A 139 -8.94 -7.99 10.17
N GLN A 140 -8.85 -9.32 10.25
CA GLN A 140 -7.88 -10.01 11.11
C GLN A 140 -6.44 -9.83 10.62
N GLY A 141 -6.22 -9.88 9.30
CA GLY A 141 -4.89 -9.70 8.71
C GLY A 141 -4.32 -8.31 8.92
N LEU A 142 -5.16 -7.28 9.08
CA LEU A 142 -4.70 -5.90 9.25
C LEU A 142 -3.96 -5.64 10.57
N VAL A 143 -4.01 -6.55 11.55
CA VAL A 143 -3.29 -6.42 12.83
C VAL A 143 -1.80 -6.17 12.60
N VAL A 144 -1.19 -6.82 11.62
CA VAL A 144 0.24 -6.68 11.32
C VAL A 144 0.59 -5.30 10.77
N LEU A 145 -0.33 -4.65 10.06
CA LEU A 145 -0.08 -3.34 9.47
C LEU A 145 0.16 -2.28 10.54
N ALA A 146 -0.36 -2.45 11.76
CA ALA A 146 -0.11 -1.55 12.88
C ALA A 146 1.40 -1.43 13.24
N GLN A 147 2.27 -2.34 12.76
CA GLN A 147 3.72 -2.24 12.95
C GLN A 147 4.40 -1.39 11.85
N LEU A 148 3.72 -1.17 10.72
CA LEU A 148 4.24 -0.41 9.57
C LEU A 148 4.06 1.10 9.79
N GLN A 149 4.78 1.63 10.78
CA GLN A 149 4.64 3.01 11.27
C GLN A 149 4.95 4.09 10.23
N TYR A 150 5.52 3.72 9.09
CA TYR A 150 5.87 4.60 7.97
C TYR A 150 4.91 4.52 6.79
N LEU A 151 3.85 3.71 6.88
CA LEU A 151 2.89 3.55 5.81
C LEU A 151 2.13 4.88 5.56
N GLU A 152 2.25 5.40 4.35
CA GLU A 152 1.62 6.63 3.89
C GLU A 152 0.45 6.36 2.93
N GLU A 153 0.50 5.25 2.19
CA GLU A 153 -0.54 4.84 1.25
C GLU A 153 -0.93 3.37 1.44
N LEU A 154 -2.22 3.15 1.64
CA LEU A 154 -2.82 1.83 1.77
C LEU A 154 -4.03 1.70 0.84
N VAL A 155 -3.95 0.76 -0.10
CA VAL A 155 -5.03 0.44 -1.03
C VAL A 155 -5.59 -0.94 -0.68
N LEU A 156 -6.87 -0.98 -0.30
CA LEU A 156 -7.61 -2.17 0.14
C LEU A 156 -8.86 -2.39 -0.72
N ASP A 157 -8.87 -1.85 -1.94
CA ASP A 157 -10.05 -1.92 -2.81
C ASP A 157 -10.44 -3.38 -3.06
N ASP A 158 -11.74 -3.68 -3.14
CA ASP A 158 -12.24 -5.02 -3.46
C ASP A 158 -11.70 -6.15 -2.55
N THR A 159 -11.55 -5.84 -1.26
CA THR A 159 -11.15 -6.81 -0.22
C THR A 159 -12.31 -7.12 0.73
N HIS A 160 -12.09 -8.03 1.69
CA HIS A 160 -13.09 -8.43 2.67
C HIS A 160 -13.11 -7.53 3.92
N ILE A 161 -12.47 -6.36 3.85
CA ILE A 161 -12.38 -5.41 4.96
C ILE A 161 -13.76 -4.83 5.30
N GLY A 162 -14.05 -4.78 6.60
CA GLY A 162 -15.25 -4.19 7.18
C GLY A 162 -14.92 -3.15 8.25
N ASP A 163 -15.94 -2.79 9.02
CA ASP A 163 -15.82 -1.73 10.02
C ASP A 163 -14.77 -2.04 11.10
N SER A 164 -14.52 -3.32 11.42
CA SER A 164 -13.54 -3.72 12.44
C SER A 164 -12.11 -3.44 12.00
N GLY A 165 -11.79 -3.65 10.72
CA GLY A 165 -10.45 -3.41 10.16
C GLY A 165 -9.98 -1.96 10.31
N LEU A 166 -10.90 -0.99 10.30
CA LEU A 166 -10.56 0.42 10.46
C LEU A 166 -9.93 0.74 11.83
N SER A 167 -10.13 -0.10 12.86
CA SER A 167 -9.45 0.05 14.16
C SER A 167 -7.94 -0.21 14.06
N HIS A 168 -7.51 -1.05 13.11
CA HIS A 168 -6.08 -1.30 12.86
C HIS A 168 -5.49 -0.21 11.99
N ILE A 169 -6.22 0.24 10.96
CA ILE A 169 -5.80 1.36 10.10
C ILE A 169 -5.65 2.65 10.90
N ALA A 170 -6.49 2.88 11.91
CA ALA A 170 -6.41 4.02 12.83
C ALA A 170 -5.08 4.13 13.59
N GLN A 171 -4.27 3.06 13.62
CA GLN A 171 -2.98 3.03 14.31
C GLN A 171 -1.80 3.43 13.41
N LEU A 172 -2.05 3.78 12.14
CA LEU A 172 -1.05 4.21 11.18
C LEU A 172 -0.88 5.74 11.23
N PRO A 173 0.15 6.27 11.92
CA PRO A 173 0.22 7.71 12.25
C PRO A 173 0.57 8.60 11.05
N ARG A 174 1.03 8.00 9.94
CA ARG A 174 1.53 8.68 8.75
C ARG A 174 0.64 8.48 7.52
N LEU A 175 -0.48 7.78 7.67
CA LEU A 175 -1.34 7.44 6.53
C LEU A 175 -1.98 8.71 5.94
N LYS A 176 -1.73 8.94 4.65
CA LYS A 176 -2.22 10.08 3.85
C LYS A 176 -3.23 9.65 2.80
N THR A 177 -3.03 8.47 2.20
CA THR A 177 -3.94 7.88 1.22
C THR A 177 -4.53 6.60 1.78
N LEU A 178 -5.86 6.51 1.81
CA LEU A 178 -6.58 5.29 2.13
C LEU A 178 -7.64 5.02 1.05
N SER A 179 -7.56 3.84 0.45
CA SER A 179 -8.57 3.37 -0.50
C SER A 179 -9.30 2.14 0.05
N LEU A 180 -10.62 2.24 0.15
CA LEU A 180 -11.53 1.23 0.67
C LEU A 180 -12.70 0.98 -0.30
N SER A 181 -12.50 1.26 -1.58
CA SER A 181 -13.56 1.11 -2.58
C SER A 181 -13.98 -0.35 -2.68
N PHE A 182 -15.26 -0.63 -2.90
CA PHE A 182 -15.79 -2.00 -3.00
C PHE A 182 -15.58 -2.88 -1.76
N THR A 183 -15.25 -2.29 -0.61
CA THR A 183 -15.16 -3.02 0.67
C THR A 183 -16.52 -3.10 1.38
N ARG A 184 -16.57 -3.78 2.53
CA ARG A 184 -17.77 -3.96 3.35
C ARG A 184 -17.94 -2.89 4.43
N VAL A 185 -17.18 -1.80 4.34
CA VAL A 185 -17.24 -0.67 5.27
C VAL A 185 -18.60 0.02 5.20
N THR A 186 -19.10 0.43 6.36
CA THR A 186 -20.36 1.15 6.54
C THR A 186 -20.15 2.41 7.38
N ASN A 187 -21.22 3.17 7.63
CA ASN A 187 -21.22 4.32 8.55
C ASN A 187 -20.62 3.99 9.93
N LYS A 188 -20.73 2.74 10.41
CA LYS A 188 -20.24 2.34 11.75
C LYS A 188 -18.73 2.35 11.86
N GLY A 189 -18.00 2.17 10.76
CA GLY A 189 -16.55 2.16 10.74
C GLY A 189 -15.93 3.56 10.80
N LEU A 190 -16.53 4.53 10.11
CA LEU A 190 -15.95 5.88 9.93
C LEU A 190 -15.54 6.64 11.20
N PRO A 191 -16.25 6.54 12.35
CA PRO A 191 -15.79 7.17 13.60
C PRO A 191 -14.37 6.79 14.01
N LYS A 192 -13.86 5.64 13.58
CA LYS A 192 -12.52 5.13 13.92
C LYS A 192 -11.40 5.85 13.17
N LEU A 193 -11.69 6.35 11.96
CA LEU A 193 -10.70 7.04 11.14
C LEU A 193 -10.34 8.44 11.65
N LYS A 194 -11.06 8.97 12.66
CA LYS A 194 -10.75 10.26 13.29
C LYS A 194 -9.32 10.33 13.88
N GLU A 195 -8.74 9.18 14.22
CA GLU A 195 -7.39 9.09 14.79
C GLU A 195 -6.30 9.16 13.71
N VAL A 196 -6.65 8.96 12.43
CA VAL A 196 -5.75 9.11 11.28
C VAL A 196 -5.66 10.60 10.90
N GLY A 197 -4.98 11.37 11.73
CA GLY A 197 -4.97 12.83 11.65
C GLY A 197 -4.28 13.46 10.43
N GLN A 198 -3.65 12.66 9.56
CA GLN A 198 -2.92 13.12 8.36
C GLN A 198 -3.58 12.69 7.05
N LEU A 199 -4.80 12.12 7.10
CA LEU A 199 -5.45 11.61 5.91
C LEU A 199 -5.80 12.76 4.94
N GLU A 200 -5.29 12.68 3.72
CA GLU A 200 -5.49 13.66 2.65
C GLU A 200 -6.41 13.11 1.55
N ARG A 201 -6.40 11.80 1.31
CA ARG A 201 -7.14 11.15 0.23
C ARG A 201 -7.88 9.92 0.76
N LEU A 202 -9.21 9.93 0.65
CA LEU A 202 -10.08 8.85 1.14
C LEU A 202 -11.04 8.38 0.05
N ARG A 203 -10.82 7.16 -0.47
CA ARG A 203 -11.72 6.54 -1.46
C ARG A 203 -12.68 5.56 -0.80
N LEU A 204 -13.96 5.79 -1.01
CA LEU A 204 -15.08 5.03 -0.42
C LEU A 204 -16.09 4.58 -1.49
N ASN A 205 -15.68 4.54 -2.76
CA ASN A 205 -16.57 4.21 -3.86
C ASN A 205 -17.21 2.82 -3.65
N CYS A 206 -18.47 2.66 -4.03
CA CYS A 206 -19.15 1.37 -3.96
C CYS A 206 -19.17 0.74 -2.54
N THR A 207 -19.20 1.57 -1.51
CA THR A 207 -19.42 1.15 -0.10
C THR A 207 -20.83 1.51 0.36
N ARG A 208 -21.24 1.00 1.53
CA ARG A 208 -22.57 1.27 2.13
C ARG A 208 -22.50 2.45 3.10
N ILE A 209 -21.90 3.55 2.63
CA ILE A 209 -21.78 4.79 3.38
C ILE A 209 -22.89 5.74 2.92
N GLY A 210 -23.57 6.37 3.88
CA GLY A 210 -24.58 7.39 3.64
C GLY A 210 -24.27 8.67 4.41
N ASP A 211 -25.21 9.61 4.38
CA ASP A 211 -25.06 10.95 4.96
C ASP A 211 -24.67 10.92 6.45
N ASP A 212 -25.24 9.99 7.23
CA ASP A 212 -24.89 9.80 8.66
C ASP A 212 -23.41 9.48 8.87
N GLY A 213 -22.80 8.75 7.94
CA GLY A 213 -21.38 8.42 7.98
C GLY A 213 -20.50 9.64 7.71
N LEU A 214 -20.91 10.53 6.82
CA LEU A 214 -20.14 11.71 6.40
C LEU A 214 -19.90 12.72 7.54
N ILE A 215 -20.72 12.70 8.59
CA ILE A 215 -20.50 13.54 9.78
C ILE A 215 -19.12 13.28 10.41
N HIS A 216 -18.61 12.05 10.29
CA HIS A 216 -17.28 11.69 10.77
C HIS A 216 -16.16 12.18 9.83
N VAL A 217 -16.41 12.16 8.53
CA VAL A 217 -15.48 12.64 7.49
C VAL A 217 -15.36 14.17 7.54
N ALA A 218 -16.45 14.88 7.83
CA ALA A 218 -16.48 16.34 8.00
C ALA A 218 -15.47 16.87 9.04
N ARG A 219 -14.99 16.02 9.95
CA ARG A 219 -14.00 16.38 10.99
C ARG A 219 -12.55 16.21 10.53
N MET A 220 -12.32 15.62 9.36
CA MET A 220 -11.00 15.37 8.77
C MET A 220 -10.52 16.63 8.02
N LYS A 221 -10.10 17.66 8.76
CA LYS A 221 -9.77 18.98 8.19
C LYS A 221 -8.60 18.99 7.19
N GLY A 222 -7.80 17.93 7.13
CA GLY A 222 -6.69 17.78 6.18
C GLY A 222 -7.08 17.07 4.87
N LEU A 223 -8.34 16.62 4.75
CA LEU A 223 -8.80 15.86 3.58
C LEU A 223 -8.88 16.78 2.36
N LYS A 224 -8.22 16.37 1.28
CA LYS A 224 -8.13 17.05 -0.01
C LYS A 224 -9.00 16.38 -1.06
N GLU A 225 -9.09 15.05 -1.04
CA GLU A 225 -9.88 14.29 -2.02
C GLU A 225 -10.74 13.24 -1.31
N LEU A 226 -12.04 13.25 -1.62
CA LEU A 226 -13.03 12.29 -1.12
C LEU A 226 -13.80 11.70 -2.30
N TRP A 227 -13.72 10.39 -2.48
CA TRP A 227 -14.48 9.68 -3.52
C TRP A 227 -15.61 8.88 -2.89
N VAL A 228 -16.85 9.16 -3.31
CA VAL A 228 -18.07 8.55 -2.76
C VAL A 228 -19.03 8.13 -3.87
N ARG A 229 -18.50 7.80 -5.05
CA ARG A 229 -19.29 7.29 -6.19
C ARG A 229 -19.98 5.98 -5.81
N SER A 230 -21.24 5.83 -6.23
CA SER A 230 -22.04 4.62 -5.99
C SER A 230 -22.12 4.24 -4.51
N THR A 231 -22.24 5.24 -3.63
CA THR A 231 -22.56 5.07 -2.20
C THR A 231 -24.02 5.48 -1.92
N ASP A 232 -24.48 5.31 -0.69
CA ASP A 232 -25.80 5.75 -0.23
C ASP A 232 -25.82 7.27 0.12
N VAL A 233 -24.76 8.01 -0.22
CA VAL A 233 -24.65 9.46 0.02
C VAL A 233 -25.58 10.25 -0.93
N THR A 234 -26.44 11.06 -0.34
CA THR A 234 -27.40 11.88 -1.08
C THR A 234 -26.78 13.22 -1.51
N TYR A 235 -27.42 13.91 -2.47
CA TYR A 235 -26.99 15.26 -2.84
C TYR A 235 -27.09 16.26 -1.66
N PRO A 236 -28.18 16.28 -0.86
CA PRO A 236 -28.23 17.06 0.38
C PRO A 236 -27.05 16.78 1.34
N GLY A 237 -26.68 15.52 1.55
CA GLY A 237 -25.55 15.15 2.40
C GLY A 237 -24.21 15.73 1.91
N LEU A 238 -23.99 15.76 0.60
CA LEU A 238 -22.81 16.40 0.01
C LEU A 238 -22.80 17.91 0.21
N VAL A 239 -23.93 18.58 0.00
CA VAL A 239 -24.06 20.03 0.22
C VAL A 239 -23.81 20.39 1.68
N GLU A 240 -24.18 19.52 2.62
CA GLU A 240 -23.84 19.71 4.02
C GLU A 240 -22.34 19.52 4.27
N LEU A 241 -21.72 18.52 3.64
CA LEU A 241 -20.30 18.22 3.80
C LEU A 241 -19.39 19.35 3.31
N THR A 242 -19.72 20.02 2.21
CA THR A 242 -18.93 21.14 1.67
C THR A 242 -18.85 22.35 2.60
N LYS A 243 -19.77 22.48 3.57
CA LYS A 243 -19.69 23.51 4.63
C LYS A 243 -18.53 23.28 5.59
N TRP A 244 -18.08 22.03 5.72
CA TRP A 244 -17.05 21.62 6.68
C TRP A 244 -15.72 21.31 5.99
N LEU A 245 -15.75 20.89 4.72
CA LEU A 245 -14.59 20.55 3.91
C LEU A 245 -14.53 21.43 2.65
N SER A 246 -14.37 22.75 2.85
CA SER A 246 -14.41 23.74 1.76
C SER A 246 -13.28 23.58 0.73
N ASP A 247 -12.14 23.03 1.15
CA ASP A 247 -10.95 22.83 0.31
C ASP A 247 -10.80 21.37 -0.17
N CYS A 248 -11.79 20.51 0.10
CA CYS A 248 -11.79 19.11 -0.32
C CYS A 248 -12.54 18.96 -1.66
N GLU A 249 -11.87 18.35 -2.63
CA GLU A 249 -12.50 17.88 -3.85
C GLU A 249 -13.35 16.64 -3.55
N ILE A 250 -14.65 16.72 -3.83
CA ILE A 250 -15.59 15.61 -3.67
C ILE A 250 -15.90 15.04 -5.06
N ILE A 251 -15.59 13.76 -5.24
CA ILE A 251 -15.70 13.04 -6.51
C ILE A 251 -16.82 12.00 -6.40
N ARG A 252 -17.81 12.11 -7.30
CA ARG A 252 -19.04 11.32 -7.31
C ARG A 252 -19.26 10.59 -8.63
#